data_AF-A0A0G1Z8V6-F1
#
_entry.id   AF-A0A0G1Z8V6-F1
#
_cell.length_a   1.000
_cell.length_b   1.000
_cell.length_c   1.000
_cell.angle_alpha   90.00
_cell.angle_beta   90.00
_cell.angle_gamma   90.00
#
_symmetry.space_group_name_H-M   'P 1'
#
loop_
_entity.id
_entity.type
_entity.pdbx_description
1 polymer ?
#
loop_
_entity_poly.entity_id
_entity_poly.type
_entity_poly.pdbx_seq_one_letter_code
_entity_poly.pdbx_strand_id
1 'polypeptide(L)'
;MKYSHLSETVSIKKVSEDGKKGVFHVEGLYTGYGQTVGNALRRALLSSLPGAAITQIKIKGVDHEFSTLPGMVEDAVELTLNLKKVRFHFFADEPQTLKLHVKGEREVKAGDIESTTLVRVVNPELRIATLTKKNADLDMELTVEKGLGYVPSESRRLERLSVGTIVLDAIFSPVTRVEFSVEDMRVGERTDYNRLELEIETDGSLSPSEALHKAANVLKDHFEKVSDIPVVKVETEAMPTGRQAPKEGSKKKPRAKKAKL
;
A
#
# COMPACT_ATOMS: atom_id res chain seq x y z
N MET A 1 -16.95 32.28 -2.40
CA MET A 1 -15.96 31.44 -3.11
C MET A 1 -16.28 29.99 -2.84
N LYS A 2 -16.69 29.22 -3.85
CA LYS A 2 -16.80 27.76 -3.71
C LYS A 2 -15.36 27.22 -3.73
N TYR A 3 -14.82 26.82 -2.57
CA TYR A 3 -13.51 26.17 -2.45
C TYR A 3 -13.52 24.71 -2.98
N SER A 4 -14.34 24.41 -3.99
CA SER A 4 -14.57 23.05 -4.50
C SER A 4 -13.51 22.56 -5.50
N HIS A 5 -12.42 23.31 -5.70
CA HIS A 5 -11.49 23.10 -6.82
C HIS A 5 -10.03 22.93 -6.38
N LEU A 6 -9.78 22.51 -5.14
CA LEU A 6 -8.41 22.23 -4.64
C LEU A 6 -7.72 21.08 -5.41
N SER A 7 -8.49 20.24 -6.10
CA SER A 7 -7.99 19.10 -6.86
C SER A 7 -7.92 19.31 -8.38
N GLU A 8 -8.41 20.43 -8.93
CA GLU A 8 -8.46 20.64 -10.38
C GLU A 8 -7.08 20.77 -11.02
N THR A 9 -6.10 21.23 -10.25
CA THR A 9 -4.70 21.35 -10.67
C THR A 9 -3.94 20.04 -10.56
N VAL A 10 -4.53 19.00 -9.95
CA VAL A 10 -3.83 17.76 -9.64
C VAL A 10 -3.75 16.88 -10.88
N SER A 11 -2.53 16.47 -11.24
CA SER A 11 -2.29 15.52 -12.32
C SER A 11 -1.27 14.47 -11.89
N ILE A 12 -1.42 13.25 -12.41
CA ILE A 12 -0.48 12.16 -12.18
C ILE A 12 0.31 11.85 -13.46
N LYS A 13 1.62 11.71 -13.33
CA LYS A 13 2.52 11.32 -14.41
C LYS A 13 3.31 10.09 -13.99
N LYS A 14 3.34 9.09 -14.87
CA LYS A 14 4.25 7.95 -14.74
C LYS A 14 5.58 8.36 -15.36
N VAL A 15 6.63 8.43 -14.55
CA VAL A 15 7.98 8.83 -15.00
C VAL A 15 8.71 7.62 -15.55
N SER A 16 8.74 6.54 -14.79
CA SER A 16 9.31 5.26 -15.19
C SER A 16 8.56 4.12 -14.50
N GLU A 17 8.53 2.97 -15.14
CA GLU A 17 8.02 1.74 -14.55
C GLU A 17 8.72 0.56 -15.21
N ASP A 18 9.37 -0.27 -14.40
CA ASP A 18 9.74 -1.63 -14.72
C ASP A 18 8.77 -2.60 -14.01
N GLY A 19 8.92 -3.91 -14.22
CA GLY A 19 8.01 -4.90 -13.64
C GLY A 19 7.94 -4.91 -12.10
N LYS A 20 8.92 -4.33 -11.40
CA LYS A 20 9.03 -4.32 -9.93
C LYS A 20 9.24 -2.92 -9.34
N LYS A 21 9.66 -1.92 -10.09
CA LYS A 21 9.96 -0.56 -9.63
C LYS A 21 9.26 0.48 -10.48
N GLY A 22 8.68 1.49 -9.85
CA GLY A 22 8.02 2.57 -10.57
C GLY A 22 8.18 3.90 -9.87
N VAL A 23 8.35 4.96 -10.66
CA VAL A 23 8.43 6.35 -10.20
C VAL A 23 7.24 7.13 -10.74
N PHE A 24 6.48 7.76 -9.85
CA PHE A 24 5.26 8.48 -10.15
C PHE A 24 5.32 9.90 -9.59
N HIS A 25 4.91 10.88 -10.39
CA HIS A 25 4.78 12.27 -9.96
C HIS A 25 3.31 12.62 -9.83
N VAL A 26 2.91 13.11 -8.65
CA VAL A 26 1.63 13.77 -8.43
C VAL A 26 1.90 15.27 -8.34
N GLU A 27 1.49 15.98 -9.38
CA GLU A 27 1.75 17.42 -9.56
C GLU A 27 0.52 18.24 -9.22
N GLY A 28 0.73 19.51 -8.89
CA GLY A 28 -0.33 20.51 -8.71
C GLY A 28 -1.10 20.36 -7.40
N LEU A 29 -0.49 19.76 -6.39
CA LEU A 29 -1.04 19.71 -5.03
C LEU A 29 -0.91 21.08 -4.38
N TYR A 30 -1.89 21.49 -3.59
CA TYR A 30 -1.74 22.67 -2.75
C TYR A 30 -0.62 22.47 -1.72
N THR A 31 -0.04 23.57 -1.24
CA THR A 31 1.00 23.56 -0.21
C THR A 31 0.58 22.69 0.99
N GLY A 32 1.44 21.76 1.40
CA GLY A 32 1.19 20.82 2.50
C GLY A 32 0.44 19.54 2.09
N TYR A 33 -0.28 19.54 0.96
CA TYR A 33 -0.94 18.32 0.47
C TYR A 33 0.06 17.30 -0.07
N GLY A 34 1.26 17.71 -0.52
CA GLY A 34 2.32 16.77 -0.91
C GLY A 34 2.66 15.77 0.20
N GLN A 35 2.91 16.28 1.41
CA GLN A 35 3.20 15.45 2.59
C GLN A 35 1.98 14.63 3.04
N THR A 36 0.79 15.24 3.02
CA THR A 36 -0.46 14.59 3.44
C THR A 36 -0.78 13.38 2.56
N VAL A 37 -0.76 13.58 1.24
CA VAL A 37 -1.04 12.54 0.25
C VAL A 37 0.08 11.50 0.22
N GLY A 38 1.35 11.94 0.25
CA GLY A 38 2.51 11.05 0.23
C GLY A 38 2.53 10.07 1.41
N ASN A 39 2.32 10.59 2.63
CA ASN A 39 2.28 9.73 3.82
C ASN A 39 1.07 8.79 3.83
N ALA A 40 -0.10 9.25 3.40
CA ALA A 40 -1.30 8.42 3.30
C ALA A 40 -1.09 7.26 2.30
N LEU A 41 -0.59 7.56 1.11
CA LEU A 41 -0.27 6.55 0.08
C LEU A 41 0.79 5.58 0.56
N ARG A 42 1.87 6.07 1.17
CA ARG A 42 2.94 5.22 1.73
C ARG A 42 2.39 4.20 2.73
N ARG A 43 1.50 4.63 3.64
CA ARG A 43 0.87 3.73 4.61
C ARG A 43 -0.03 2.69 3.94
N ALA A 44 -0.87 3.11 3.00
CA ALA A 44 -1.77 2.22 2.28
C ALA A 44 -1.02 1.18 1.44
N LEU A 45 0.03 1.61 0.73
CA LEU A 45 0.89 0.73 -0.09
C LEU A 45 1.55 -0.38 0.75
N LEU A 46 2.08 -0.04 1.93
CA LEU A 46 2.83 -1.00 2.78
C LEU A 46 1.94 -1.92 3.63
N SER A 47 0.66 -1.60 3.83
CA SER A 47 -0.17 -2.30 4.82
C SER A 47 -1.55 -2.74 4.34
N SER A 48 -2.09 -2.13 3.29
CA SER A 48 -3.50 -2.32 2.91
C SER A 48 -3.71 -3.08 1.60
N LEU A 49 -2.63 -3.53 0.96
CA LEU A 49 -2.72 -4.33 -0.25
C LEU A 49 -2.78 -5.82 0.07
N PRO A 50 -3.73 -6.57 -0.53
CA PRO A 50 -3.82 -8.01 -0.36
C PRO A 50 -2.65 -8.68 -1.06
N GLY A 51 -2.04 -9.64 -0.38
CA GLY A 51 -1.07 -10.56 -0.97
C GLY A 51 -1.07 -11.90 -0.25
N ALA A 52 -0.09 -12.73 -0.56
CA ALA A 52 -0.03 -14.11 -0.10
C ALA A 52 1.34 -14.50 0.42
N ALA A 53 1.36 -15.26 1.51
CA ALA A 53 2.58 -15.69 2.19
C ALA A 53 2.42 -17.11 2.75
N ILE A 54 3.55 -17.80 2.92
CA ILE A 54 3.59 -19.06 3.66
C ILE A 54 3.40 -18.73 5.14
N THR A 55 2.38 -19.32 5.76
CA THR A 55 2.03 -19.08 7.16
C THR A 55 2.40 -20.24 8.06
N GLN A 56 2.44 -21.45 7.52
CA GLN A 56 2.74 -22.67 8.26
C GLN A 56 3.57 -23.59 7.40
N ILE A 57 4.52 -24.27 8.04
CA ILE A 57 5.33 -25.30 7.40
C ILE A 57 5.31 -26.56 8.25
N LYS A 58 5.37 -27.70 7.59
CA LYS A 58 5.54 -28.99 8.24
C LYS A 58 6.61 -29.77 7.49
N ILE A 59 7.73 -30.01 8.14
CA ILE A 59 8.88 -30.69 7.54
C ILE A 59 8.97 -32.09 8.15
N LYS A 60 9.11 -33.10 7.31
CA LYS A 60 9.20 -34.48 7.76
C LYS A 60 10.46 -34.70 8.62
N GLY A 61 10.25 -35.19 9.85
CA GLY A 61 11.34 -35.48 10.80
C GLY A 61 11.85 -34.25 11.56
N VAL A 62 11.15 -33.12 11.48
CA VAL A 62 11.46 -31.90 12.22
C VAL A 62 10.32 -31.61 13.18
N ASP A 63 10.64 -31.53 14.47
CA ASP A 63 9.64 -31.28 15.50
C ASP A 63 9.51 -29.79 15.85
N HIS A 64 10.58 -29.00 15.65
CA HIS A 64 10.62 -27.58 15.98
C HIS A 64 11.55 -26.78 15.05
N GLU A 65 11.40 -25.45 15.06
CA GLU A 65 12.11 -24.49 14.19
C GLU A 65 13.62 -24.37 14.43
N PHE A 66 14.15 -24.97 15.48
CA PHE A 66 15.58 -24.94 15.83
C PHE A 66 16.30 -26.26 15.55
N SER A 67 15.63 -27.20 14.89
CA SER A 67 16.25 -28.48 14.54
C SER A 67 17.24 -28.32 13.38
N THR A 68 18.28 -29.14 13.38
CA THR A 68 19.17 -29.29 12.23
C THR A 68 18.53 -30.23 11.20
N LEU A 69 18.87 -30.04 9.92
CA LEU A 69 18.34 -30.83 8.81
C LEU A 69 19.45 -31.73 8.24
N PRO A 70 19.46 -33.04 8.56
CA PRO A 70 20.54 -33.92 8.11
C PRO A 70 20.65 -33.98 6.59
N GLY A 71 21.84 -33.66 6.05
CA GLY A 71 22.08 -33.70 4.61
C GLY A 71 21.72 -32.42 3.86
N MET A 72 21.46 -31.32 4.57
CA MET A 72 21.30 -29.98 4.02
C MET A 72 22.41 -29.04 4.52
N VAL A 73 22.66 -27.95 3.78
CA VAL A 73 23.57 -26.88 4.23
C VAL A 73 22.86 -25.99 5.26
N GLU A 74 21.62 -25.63 4.98
CA GLU A 74 20.77 -24.77 5.79
C GLU A 74 20.19 -25.53 6.98
N ASP A 75 20.01 -24.84 8.11
CA ASP A 75 19.21 -25.33 9.23
C ASP A 75 17.72 -24.93 9.07
N ALA A 76 16.86 -25.36 10.01
CA ALA A 76 15.44 -25.05 9.95
C ALA A 76 15.15 -23.52 10.01
N VAL A 77 16.00 -22.73 10.67
CA VAL A 77 15.85 -21.27 10.78
C VAL A 77 16.16 -20.61 9.44
N GLU A 78 17.30 -20.94 8.83
CA GLU A 78 17.71 -20.40 7.53
C GLU A 78 16.74 -20.80 6.43
N LEU A 79 16.30 -22.07 6.43
CA LEU A 79 15.26 -22.56 5.53
C LEU A 79 13.97 -21.74 5.68
N THR A 80 13.53 -21.52 6.91
CA THR A 80 12.34 -20.71 7.22
C THR A 80 12.48 -19.27 6.73
N LEU A 81 13.65 -18.65 6.91
CA LEU A 81 13.93 -17.30 6.41
C LEU A 81 13.91 -17.23 4.88
N ASN A 82 14.38 -18.26 4.20
CA ASN A 82 14.31 -18.34 2.73
C ASN A 82 12.88 -18.55 2.24
N LEU A 83 12.10 -19.39 2.92
CA LEU A 83 10.68 -19.59 2.61
C LEU A 83 9.87 -18.29 2.74
N LYS A 84 10.16 -17.44 3.74
CA LYS A 84 9.53 -16.10 3.87
C LYS A 84 9.78 -15.16 2.68
N LYS A 85 10.77 -15.44 1.81
CA LYS A 85 11.07 -14.66 0.60
C LYS A 85 10.32 -15.18 -0.65
N VAL A 86 9.68 -16.35 -0.57
CA VAL A 86 8.91 -16.89 -1.69
C VAL A 86 7.65 -16.04 -1.89
N ARG A 87 7.31 -15.76 -3.14
CA ARG A 87 6.16 -14.93 -3.52
C ARG A 87 5.18 -15.70 -4.37
N PHE A 88 3.90 -15.42 -4.15
CA PHE A 88 2.80 -16.16 -4.74
C PHE A 88 1.79 -15.24 -5.40
N HIS A 89 1.30 -15.65 -6.56
CA HIS A 89 0.02 -15.21 -7.06
C HIS A 89 -1.05 -16.17 -6.53
N PHE A 90 -2.05 -15.63 -5.83
CA PHE A 90 -3.01 -16.42 -5.07
C PHE A 90 -4.44 -16.08 -5.50
N PHE A 91 -5.11 -17.06 -6.09
CA PHE A 91 -6.44 -16.93 -6.68
C PHE A 91 -7.55 -17.55 -5.83
N ALA A 92 -7.20 -18.28 -4.77
CA ALA A 92 -8.16 -18.84 -3.82
C ALA A 92 -8.59 -17.82 -2.76
N ASP A 93 -9.74 -18.07 -2.13
CA ASP A 93 -10.18 -17.34 -0.94
C ASP A 93 -9.79 -18.06 0.36
N GLU A 94 -9.63 -19.39 0.31
CA GLU A 94 -9.25 -20.23 1.45
C GLU A 94 -7.75 -20.60 1.43
N PRO A 95 -7.14 -20.87 2.60
CA PRO A 95 -5.77 -21.39 2.71
C PRO A 95 -5.51 -22.58 1.78
N GLN A 96 -4.33 -22.60 1.16
CA GLN A 96 -3.93 -23.68 0.24
C GLN A 96 -2.66 -24.36 0.76
N THR A 97 -2.66 -25.69 0.78
CA THR A 97 -1.47 -26.48 1.12
C THR A 97 -0.73 -26.89 -0.16
N LEU A 98 0.54 -26.48 -0.26
CA LEU A 98 1.46 -26.88 -1.31
C LEU A 98 2.45 -27.91 -0.78
N LYS A 99 3.04 -28.69 -1.67
CA LYS A 99 4.04 -29.70 -1.34
C LYS A 99 5.37 -29.38 -2.00
N LEU A 100 6.45 -29.71 -1.31
CA LEU A 100 7.80 -29.69 -1.85
C LEU A 100 8.47 -31.00 -1.45
N HIS A 101 8.77 -31.82 -2.45
CA HIS A 101 9.45 -33.10 -2.25
C HIS A 101 10.64 -33.21 -3.19
N VAL A 102 11.83 -33.23 -2.61
CA VAL A 102 13.11 -33.20 -3.33
C VAL A 102 14.08 -34.21 -2.77
N LYS A 103 14.70 -34.99 -3.66
CA LYS A 103 15.67 -36.04 -3.32
C LYS A 103 17.00 -35.83 -4.03
N GLY A 104 18.05 -36.25 -3.35
CA GLY A 104 19.42 -36.27 -3.87
C GLY A 104 20.13 -34.92 -3.77
N GLU A 105 21.42 -34.95 -4.09
CA GLU A 105 22.30 -33.79 -4.00
C GLU A 105 21.95 -32.76 -5.10
N ARG A 106 21.33 -31.64 -4.71
CA ARG A 106 20.96 -30.53 -5.61
C ARG A 106 20.61 -29.26 -4.84
N GLU A 107 20.60 -28.15 -5.56
CA GLU A 107 19.95 -26.93 -5.08
C GLU A 107 18.43 -27.06 -5.20
N VAL A 108 17.73 -26.65 -4.14
CA VAL A 108 16.26 -26.59 -4.06
C VAL A 108 15.83 -25.15 -4.32
N LYS A 109 14.96 -24.95 -5.30
CA LYS A 109 14.47 -23.63 -5.69
C LYS A 109 12.98 -23.48 -5.42
N ALA A 110 12.48 -22.26 -5.37
CA ALA A 110 11.04 -21.99 -5.22
C ALA A 110 10.21 -22.57 -6.36
N GLY A 111 10.79 -22.71 -7.55
CA GLY A 111 10.16 -23.41 -8.68
C GLY A 111 9.95 -24.91 -8.46
N ASP A 112 10.61 -25.53 -7.47
CA ASP A 112 10.39 -26.94 -7.13
C ASP A 112 9.11 -27.17 -6.29
N ILE A 113 8.49 -26.09 -5.79
CA ILE A 113 7.23 -26.18 -5.06
C ILE A 113 6.12 -26.56 -6.04
N GLU A 114 5.35 -27.59 -5.70
CA GLU A 114 4.23 -28.07 -6.50
C GLU A 114 3.12 -27.01 -6.54
N SER A 115 3.17 -26.16 -7.57
CA SER A 115 2.19 -25.10 -7.79
C SER A 115 0.86 -25.70 -8.26
N THR A 116 -0.25 -25.10 -7.82
CA THR A 116 -1.60 -25.49 -8.24
C THR A 116 -2.18 -24.45 -9.21
N THR A 117 -3.35 -24.70 -9.76
CA THR A 117 -4.05 -23.69 -10.58
C THR A 117 -4.38 -22.43 -9.78
N LEU A 118 -4.57 -22.58 -8.46
CA LEU A 118 -4.97 -21.51 -7.54
C LEU A 118 -3.79 -20.75 -6.92
N VAL A 119 -2.59 -21.34 -6.90
CA VAL A 119 -1.41 -20.73 -6.30
C VAL A 119 -0.19 -20.94 -7.18
N ARG A 120 0.41 -19.84 -7.63
CA ARG A 120 1.59 -19.85 -8.52
C ARG A 120 2.75 -19.12 -7.89
N VAL A 121 3.94 -19.73 -7.92
CA VAL A 121 5.18 -19.09 -7.49
C VAL A 121 5.59 -18.00 -8.48
N VAL A 122 5.92 -16.81 -7.98
CA VAL A 122 6.29 -15.63 -8.77
C VAL A 122 7.80 -15.56 -9.04
N ASN A 123 8.62 -16.01 -8.10
CA ASN A 123 10.09 -15.98 -8.15
C ASN A 123 10.69 -17.40 -8.13
N PRO A 124 10.45 -18.22 -9.17
CA PRO A 124 10.86 -19.64 -9.20
C PRO A 124 12.38 -19.86 -9.09
N GLU A 125 13.18 -18.85 -9.43
CA GLU A 125 14.64 -18.85 -9.37
C GLU A 125 15.21 -18.74 -7.95
N LEU A 126 14.39 -18.33 -6.97
CA LEU A 126 14.82 -18.15 -5.59
C LEU A 126 15.32 -19.49 -5.01
N ARG A 127 16.57 -19.53 -4.58
CA ARG A 127 17.11 -20.67 -3.83
C ARG A 127 16.49 -20.72 -2.43
N ILE A 128 15.97 -21.89 -2.06
CA ILE A 128 15.37 -22.16 -0.75
C ILE A 128 16.36 -22.91 0.14
N ALA A 129 17.03 -23.93 -0.42
CA ALA A 129 17.98 -24.77 0.30
C ALA A 129 18.95 -25.50 -0.64
N THR A 130 19.93 -26.20 -0.09
CA THR A 130 20.87 -27.06 -0.80
C THR A 130 21.03 -28.40 -0.09
N LEU A 131 20.75 -29.48 -0.81
CA LEU A 131 20.94 -30.86 -0.37
C LEU A 131 22.36 -31.30 -0.73
N THR A 132 23.13 -31.75 0.26
CA THR A 132 24.57 -32.08 0.13
C THR A 132 24.86 -33.56 -0.03
N LYS A 133 23.88 -34.43 0.24
CA LYS A 133 24.07 -35.90 0.20
C LYS A 133 23.15 -36.53 -0.83
N LYS A 134 23.63 -37.60 -1.48
CA LYS A 134 22.84 -38.41 -2.44
C LYS A 134 21.59 -39.04 -1.83
N ASN A 135 21.56 -39.28 -0.53
CA ASN A 135 20.42 -39.84 0.20
C ASN A 135 19.63 -38.77 0.99
N ALA A 136 19.92 -37.48 0.79
CA ALA A 136 19.13 -36.43 1.42
C ALA A 136 17.73 -36.38 0.79
N ASP A 137 16.72 -36.19 1.64
CA ASP A 137 15.31 -36.19 1.29
C ASP A 137 14.64 -35.03 2.03
N LEU A 138 14.16 -34.05 1.28
CA LEU A 138 13.40 -32.92 1.80
C LEU A 138 11.94 -33.10 1.40
N ASP A 139 11.10 -33.37 2.38
CA ASP A 139 9.66 -33.57 2.24
C ASP A 139 8.94 -32.61 3.19
N MET A 140 8.21 -31.63 2.61
CA MET A 140 7.50 -30.64 3.39
C MET A 140 6.16 -30.23 2.79
N GLU A 141 5.26 -29.83 3.69
CA GLU A 141 3.99 -29.18 3.39
C GLU A 141 4.05 -27.70 3.78
N LEU A 142 3.55 -26.85 2.89
CA LEU A 142 3.59 -25.39 2.98
C LEU A 142 2.14 -24.89 2.94
N THR A 143 1.65 -24.27 4.00
CA THR A 143 0.34 -23.62 3.97
C THR A 143 0.52 -22.17 3.55
N VAL A 144 -0.11 -21.78 2.45
CA VAL A 144 -0.11 -20.42 1.91
C VAL A 144 -1.48 -19.81 2.14
N GLU A 145 -1.50 -18.60 2.68
CA GLU A 145 -2.72 -17.87 2.95
C GLU A 145 -2.67 -16.48 2.32
N LYS A 146 -3.86 -15.90 2.17
CA LYS A 146 -4.05 -14.51 1.76
C LYS A 146 -4.22 -13.63 2.99
N GLY A 147 -3.65 -12.44 2.96
CA GLY A 147 -3.73 -11.50 4.07
C GLY A 147 -3.32 -10.09 3.70
N LEU A 148 -3.13 -9.25 4.72
CA LEU A 148 -2.76 -7.84 4.60
C LEU A 148 -1.54 -7.54 5.45
N GLY A 149 -0.65 -6.70 4.92
CA GLY A 149 0.50 -6.17 5.66
C GLY A 149 1.43 -7.26 6.21
N TYR A 150 1.78 -7.13 7.48
CA TYR A 150 2.64 -8.05 8.21
C TYR A 150 1.91 -8.58 9.44
N VAL A 151 1.96 -9.90 9.64
CA VAL A 151 1.37 -10.56 10.80
C VAL A 151 2.43 -11.44 11.46
N PRO A 152 2.85 -11.14 12.70
CA PRO A 152 3.84 -11.93 13.41
C PRO A 152 3.23 -13.28 13.82
N SER A 153 4.07 -14.30 13.88
CA SER A 153 3.70 -15.67 14.22
C SER A 153 2.97 -15.78 15.57
N GLU A 154 3.36 -15.01 16.59
CA GLU A 154 2.71 -15.09 17.92
C GLU A 154 1.27 -14.57 17.93
N SER A 155 0.94 -13.67 17.01
CA SER A 155 -0.43 -13.14 16.89
C SER A 155 -1.39 -14.14 16.25
N ARG A 156 -0.87 -15.18 15.59
CA ARG A 156 -1.64 -16.18 14.88
C ARG A 156 -2.09 -17.27 15.87
N ARG A 157 -3.23 -17.05 16.53
CA ARG A 157 -3.86 -18.08 17.37
C ARG A 157 -4.59 -19.11 16.51
N LEU A 158 -3.88 -20.16 16.12
CA LEU A 158 -4.45 -21.29 15.40
C LEU A 158 -4.89 -22.35 16.41
N GLU A 159 -6.19 -22.60 16.49
CA GLU A 159 -6.71 -23.72 17.28
C GLU A 159 -6.37 -25.03 16.56
N ARG A 160 -5.75 -25.98 17.29
CA ARG A 160 -5.44 -27.36 16.83
C ARG A 160 -4.38 -27.47 15.72
N LEU A 161 -3.19 -26.93 15.97
CA LEU A 161 -2.02 -27.25 15.15
C LEU A 161 -1.66 -28.73 15.22
N SER A 162 -1.32 -29.32 14.08
CA SER A 162 -0.78 -30.69 14.06
C SER A 162 0.62 -30.70 14.66
N VAL A 163 1.01 -31.83 15.28
CA VAL A 163 2.37 -31.99 15.80
C VAL A 163 3.38 -31.82 14.66
N GLY A 164 4.45 -31.05 14.91
CA GLY A 164 5.49 -30.73 13.93
C GLY A 164 5.14 -29.57 12.99
N THR A 165 4.00 -28.89 13.17
CA THR A 165 3.69 -27.66 12.43
C THR A 165 4.42 -26.47 13.05
N ILE A 166 5.23 -25.79 12.24
CA ILE A 166 5.94 -24.56 12.60
C ILE A 166 5.16 -23.38 11.99
N VAL A 167 4.83 -22.40 12.81
CA VAL A 167 4.11 -21.18 12.39
C VAL A 167 5.11 -20.10 12.01
N LEU A 168 4.90 -19.47 10.87
CA LEU A 168 5.79 -18.42 10.35
C LEU A 168 5.14 -17.04 10.46
N ASP A 169 6.00 -16.02 10.56
CA ASP A 169 5.55 -14.66 10.29
C ASP A 169 5.12 -14.54 8.83
N ALA A 170 3.99 -13.90 8.61
CA ALA A 170 3.42 -13.75 7.30
C ALA A 170 3.63 -12.32 6.79
N ILE A 171 4.43 -12.18 5.73
CA ILE A 171 4.63 -10.93 5.01
C ILE A 171 3.72 -10.95 3.79
N PHE A 172 2.49 -10.47 3.94
CA PHE A 172 1.51 -10.44 2.86
C PHE A 172 1.68 -9.25 1.92
N SER A 173 2.27 -8.14 2.40
CA SER A 173 2.43 -6.94 1.57
C SER A 173 3.24 -7.24 0.29
N PRO A 174 2.66 -7.02 -0.90
CA PRO A 174 3.36 -7.17 -2.17
C PRO A 174 4.35 -6.01 -2.44
N VAL A 175 4.26 -4.93 -1.66
CA VAL A 175 5.14 -3.76 -1.74
C VAL A 175 6.25 -3.91 -0.71
N THR A 176 7.49 -3.86 -1.17
CA THR A 176 8.70 -4.04 -0.35
C THR A 176 9.27 -2.71 0.12
N ARG A 177 9.17 -1.66 -0.71
CA ARG A 177 9.71 -0.33 -0.39
C ARG A 177 8.85 0.76 -1.00
N VAL A 178 8.66 1.83 -0.23
CA VAL A 178 8.04 3.07 -0.70
C VAL A 178 8.80 4.26 -0.13
N GLU A 179 9.27 5.11 -1.02
CA GLU A 179 9.92 6.37 -0.72
C GLU A 179 9.15 7.51 -1.41
N PHE A 180 9.12 8.68 -0.78
CA PHE A 180 8.54 9.85 -1.40
C PHE A 180 9.29 11.11 -1.01
N SER A 181 9.33 12.06 -1.92
CA SER A 181 9.84 13.41 -1.69
C SER A 181 8.80 14.43 -2.13
N VAL A 182 8.88 15.63 -1.58
CA VAL A 182 7.97 16.73 -1.90
C VAL A 182 8.81 17.94 -2.26
N GLU A 183 8.50 18.53 -3.40
CA GLU A 183 9.19 19.70 -3.94
C GLU A 183 8.19 20.80 -4.26
N ASP A 184 8.62 22.05 -4.19
CA ASP A 184 7.81 23.18 -4.62
C ASP A 184 7.78 23.28 -6.15
N MET A 185 6.61 23.61 -6.69
CA MET A 185 6.38 23.74 -8.13
C MET A 185 5.53 24.97 -8.45
N ARG A 186 5.75 25.51 -9.65
CA ARG A 186 4.98 26.64 -10.17
C ARG A 186 3.73 26.17 -10.90
N VAL A 187 2.59 26.73 -10.53
CA VAL A 187 1.30 26.57 -11.22
C VAL A 187 0.74 27.97 -11.49
N GLY A 188 0.80 28.40 -12.76
CA GLY A 188 0.41 29.76 -13.17
C GLY A 188 1.32 30.82 -12.54
N GLU A 189 0.75 31.68 -11.70
CA GLU A 189 1.47 32.76 -11.00
C GLU A 189 2.00 32.34 -9.62
N ARG A 190 1.52 31.22 -9.06
CA ARG A 190 1.93 30.72 -7.74
C ARG A 190 3.08 29.73 -7.85
N THR A 191 4.01 29.78 -6.90
CA THR A 191 5.24 28.94 -6.86
C THR A 191 5.30 27.98 -5.67
N ASP A 192 4.26 27.95 -4.86
CA ASP A 192 4.19 27.23 -3.57
C ASP A 192 3.33 25.95 -3.65
N TYR A 193 2.94 25.52 -4.85
CA TYR A 193 2.29 24.23 -5.03
C TYR A 193 3.31 23.11 -4.79
N ASN A 194 2.84 21.93 -4.41
CA ASN A 194 3.70 20.78 -4.19
C ASN A 194 3.62 19.80 -5.36
N ARG A 195 4.78 19.29 -5.75
CA ARG A 195 4.95 18.06 -6.51
C ARG A 195 5.38 16.96 -5.53
N LEU A 196 4.66 15.85 -5.55
CA LEU A 196 4.98 14.64 -4.81
C LEU A 196 5.62 13.64 -5.78
N GLU A 197 6.85 13.25 -5.53
CA GLU A 197 7.53 12.15 -6.23
C GLU A 197 7.44 10.89 -5.36
N LEU A 198 7.00 9.78 -5.96
CA LEU A 198 6.79 8.50 -5.31
C LEU A 198 7.62 7.43 -6.02
N GLU A 199 8.54 6.80 -5.29
CA GLU A 199 9.25 5.59 -5.72
C GLU A 199 8.66 4.37 -5.02
N ILE A 200 8.19 3.40 -5.80
CA ILE A 200 7.52 2.19 -5.32
C ILE A 200 8.29 0.97 -5.84
N GLU A 201 8.64 0.05 -4.93
CA GLU A 201 9.20 -1.25 -5.24
C GLU A 201 8.27 -2.37 -4.77
N THR A 202 7.99 -3.32 -5.66
CA THR A 202 7.14 -4.48 -5.45
C THR A 202 7.94 -5.77 -5.60
N ASP A 203 7.38 -6.86 -5.09
CA ASP A 203 7.99 -8.17 -5.16
C ASP A 203 7.75 -8.91 -6.50
N GLY A 204 7.04 -8.26 -7.44
CA GLY A 204 6.68 -8.79 -8.75
C GLY A 204 5.35 -9.55 -8.79
N SER A 205 4.67 -9.75 -7.66
CA SER A 205 3.30 -10.29 -7.66
C SER A 205 2.28 -9.31 -8.25
N LEU A 206 2.63 -8.02 -8.26
CA LEU A 206 1.80 -6.90 -8.67
C LEU A 206 2.69 -5.75 -9.18
N SER A 207 2.25 -5.03 -10.22
CA SER A 207 3.04 -3.91 -10.77
C SER A 207 2.97 -2.67 -9.88
N PRO A 208 4.00 -1.80 -9.88
CA PRO A 208 3.98 -0.55 -9.10
C PRO A 208 2.76 0.35 -9.38
N SER A 209 2.33 0.45 -10.64
CA SER A 209 1.13 1.23 -11.01
C SER A 209 -0.16 0.62 -10.49
N GLU A 210 -0.28 -0.71 -10.55
CA GLU A 210 -1.42 -1.41 -9.97
C GLU A 210 -1.45 -1.24 -8.45
N ALA A 211 -0.28 -1.23 -7.78
CA ALA A 211 -0.15 -1.05 -6.34
C ALA A 211 -0.67 0.32 -5.94
N LEU A 212 -0.20 1.36 -6.64
CA LEU A 212 -0.59 2.73 -6.42
C LEU A 212 -2.10 2.93 -6.64
N HIS A 213 -2.66 2.36 -7.71
CA HIS A 213 -4.09 2.42 -7.99
C HIS A 213 -4.93 1.76 -6.89
N LYS A 214 -4.57 0.53 -6.47
CA LYS A 214 -5.26 -0.18 -5.39
C LYS A 214 -5.16 0.58 -4.07
N ALA A 215 -3.98 1.10 -3.72
CA ALA A 215 -3.77 1.86 -2.49
C ALA A 215 -4.62 3.15 -2.47
N ALA A 216 -4.67 3.88 -3.58
CA ALA A 216 -5.50 5.07 -3.71
C ALA A 216 -7.00 4.76 -3.56
N ASN A 217 -7.48 3.65 -4.14
CA ASN A 217 -8.87 3.22 -3.99
C ASN A 217 -9.23 2.84 -2.55
N VAL A 218 -8.31 2.19 -1.82
CA VAL A 218 -8.51 1.90 -0.38
C VAL A 218 -8.66 3.18 0.42
N LEU A 219 -7.80 4.18 0.18
CA LEU A 219 -7.91 5.48 0.85
C LEU A 219 -9.21 6.20 0.50
N LYS A 220 -9.60 6.16 -0.78
CA LYS A 220 -10.86 6.76 -1.25
C LYS A 220 -12.08 6.16 -0.52
N ASP A 221 -12.16 4.83 -0.41
CA ASP A 221 -13.25 4.15 0.32
C ASP A 221 -13.32 4.58 1.80
N HIS A 222 -12.16 4.74 2.46
CA HIS A 222 -12.14 5.23 3.84
C HIS A 222 -12.63 6.67 3.94
N PHE A 223 -12.18 7.55 3.04
CA PHE A 223 -12.60 8.96 3.06
C PHE A 223 -14.08 9.15 2.68
N GLU A 224 -14.62 8.30 1.82
CA GLU A 224 -16.05 8.28 1.49
C GLU A 224 -16.89 8.04 2.75
N LYS A 225 -16.55 7.01 3.53
CA LYS A 225 -17.22 6.71 4.82
C LYS A 225 -17.07 7.83 5.84
N VAL A 226 -15.92 8.50 5.88
CA VAL A 226 -15.70 9.66 6.77
C VAL A 226 -16.56 10.85 6.34
N SER A 227 -16.84 11.01 5.05
CA SER A 227 -17.64 12.12 4.52
C SER A 227 -19.14 12.00 4.83
N ASP A 228 -19.61 10.81 5.20
CA ASP A 228 -21.02 10.54 5.55
C ASP A 228 -21.43 11.07 6.95
N ILE A 229 -20.54 11.76 7.66
CA ILE A 229 -20.83 12.34 8.98
C ILE A 229 -21.99 13.35 8.88
N PRO A 230 -23.01 13.27 9.76
CA PRO A 230 -24.12 14.22 9.77
C PRO A 230 -23.65 15.66 9.96
N VAL A 231 -23.98 16.53 9.02
CA VAL A 231 -23.61 17.95 9.09
C VAL A 231 -24.60 18.72 9.96
N VAL A 232 -24.15 19.16 11.13
CA VAL A 232 -24.87 20.17 11.91
C VAL A 232 -24.56 21.54 11.30
N LYS A 233 -25.56 22.15 10.66
CA LYS A 233 -25.43 23.50 10.10
C LYS A 233 -25.34 24.51 11.25
N VAL A 234 -24.24 25.24 11.32
CA VAL A 234 -24.12 26.41 12.18
C VAL A 234 -24.85 27.56 11.48
N GLU A 235 -25.93 28.06 12.09
CA GLU A 235 -26.58 29.28 11.64
C GLU A 235 -25.62 30.44 11.85
N THR A 236 -25.12 31.03 10.77
CA THR A 236 -24.33 32.25 10.82
C THR A 236 -25.26 33.45 10.87
N GLU A 237 -25.29 34.17 12.00
CA GLU A 237 -25.94 35.48 12.07
C GLU A 237 -25.29 36.41 11.04
N ALA A 238 -26.10 36.92 10.11
CA ALA A 238 -25.64 37.84 9.08
C ALA A 238 -25.09 39.13 9.71
N MET A 239 -23.86 39.51 9.34
CA MET A 239 -23.31 40.81 9.71
C MET A 239 -24.25 41.93 9.23
N PRO A 240 -24.59 42.93 10.07
CA PRO A 240 -25.44 44.03 9.63
C PRO A 240 -24.71 44.88 8.59
N THR A 241 -25.11 44.76 7.32
CA THR A 241 -24.68 45.68 6.25
C THR A 241 -25.38 47.01 6.44
N GLY A 242 -24.78 47.89 7.24
CA GLY A 242 -25.26 49.24 7.51
C GLY A 242 -24.16 50.28 7.40
N ARG A 243 -23.67 50.57 6.19
CA ARG A 243 -23.06 51.88 5.88
C ARG A 243 -23.71 52.43 4.61
N GLN A 244 -24.64 53.36 4.82
CA GLN A 244 -25.22 54.20 3.77
C GLN A 244 -24.10 55.00 3.09
N ALA A 245 -24.02 54.91 1.76
CA ALA A 245 -23.23 55.82 0.95
C ALA A 245 -23.77 57.27 1.09
N PRO A 246 -22.92 58.31 1.10
CA PRO A 246 -23.39 59.69 1.17
C PRO A 246 -24.14 60.07 -0.11
N LYS A 247 -25.36 60.60 0.03
CA LYS A 247 -26.12 61.15 -1.09
C LYS A 247 -25.45 62.43 -1.61
N GLU A 248 -25.11 62.45 -2.90
CA GLU A 248 -24.71 63.65 -3.64
C GLU A 248 -25.78 64.76 -3.54
N GLY A 249 -25.36 65.94 -3.10
CA GLY A 249 -26.21 67.13 -3.03
C GLY A 249 -26.44 67.76 -4.40
N SER A 250 -27.67 67.65 -4.91
CA SER A 250 -28.12 68.36 -6.12
C SER A 250 -28.26 69.87 -5.87
N LYS A 251 -27.59 70.67 -6.72
CA LYS A 251 -27.62 72.14 -6.81
C LYS A 251 -29.04 72.73 -6.80
N LYS A 252 -29.34 73.70 -5.91
CA LYS A 252 -30.51 74.59 -5.99
C LYS A 252 -30.11 75.96 -6.57
N LYS A 253 -30.70 76.35 -7.70
CA LYS A 253 -30.72 77.73 -8.24
C LYS A 253 -31.60 78.63 -7.34
N PRO A 254 -31.28 79.93 -7.14
CA PRO A 254 -32.13 80.83 -6.37
C PRO A 254 -33.28 81.39 -7.23
N ARG A 255 -34.50 81.40 -6.67
CA ARG A 255 -35.70 82.07 -7.21
C ARG A 255 -35.86 83.44 -6.55
N ALA A 256 -36.06 84.46 -7.38
CA ALA A 256 -36.29 85.85 -6.99
C ALA A 256 -37.57 86.03 -6.15
N LYS A 257 -37.49 86.82 -5.08
CA LYS A 257 -38.65 87.36 -4.36
C LYS A 257 -39.00 88.75 -4.91
N LYS A 258 -40.20 88.88 -5.48
CA LYS A 258 -40.95 90.14 -5.57
C LYS A 258 -41.87 90.21 -4.36
N ALA A 259 -41.87 91.33 -3.63
CA ALA A 259 -43.00 91.75 -2.82
C ALA A 259 -43.10 93.28 -2.91
N LYS A 260 -44.27 93.76 -3.33
CA LYS A 260 -44.73 95.15 -3.33
C LYS A 260 -45.14 95.54 -1.90
N LEU A 261 -44.74 96.72 -1.46
CA LEU A 261 -45.59 97.83 -1.01
C LEU A 261 -44.72 99.09 -0.93
#